data_AF-A0A2E8X3U3-F1
#
_entry.id   AF-A0A2E8X3U3-F1
#
_cell.length_a   1.000
_cell.length_b   1.000
_cell.length_c   1.000
_cell.angle_alpha   90.00
_cell.angle_beta   90.00
_cell.angle_gamma   90.00
#
_symmetry.space_group_name_H-M   'P 1'
#
loop_
_entity.id
_entity.type
_entity.pdbx_description
1 polymer ?
#
loop_
_entity_poly.entity_id
_entity_poly.type
_entity_poly.pdbx_seq_one_letter_code
_entity_poly.pdbx_strand_id
1 'polypeptide(L)'
;MSSNTTSKTYSFKTPNDAAEHFLNQGWTDGLPINMPTEYTVGKFLDLSGRMGQDIIGIEPVKNREITVEKVAINAVMAGCKPEYFPVVLTAVEALVEPEFNLHGITASTMGAGILSVVSGPITKDIGLNGGISVFGPGHRANATIGRALRLFVINCTGSRSGEIDKATLGHAGKYTWCITENE
;
A
#
# COMPACT_ATOMS: atom_id res chain seq x y z
N MET A 1 12.79 13.03 13.83
CA MET A 1 13.88 12.26 14.50
C MET A 1 14.55 11.40 13.44
N SER A 2 15.81 10.98 13.59
CA SER A 2 16.43 10.08 12.61
C SER A 2 15.69 8.74 12.64
N SER A 3 14.86 8.47 11.63
CA SER A 3 14.17 7.18 11.51
C SER A 3 15.22 6.09 11.30
N ASN A 4 15.49 5.28 12.31
CA ASN A 4 16.28 4.06 12.18
C ASN A 4 15.47 3.05 11.37
N THR A 5 15.50 3.17 10.04
CA THR A 5 14.89 2.20 9.14
C THR A 5 15.69 0.89 9.18
N THR A 6 14.98 -0.23 9.25
CA THR A 6 15.52 -1.59 9.35
C THR A 6 15.49 -2.32 8.00
N SER A 7 14.76 -1.79 7.02
CA SER A 7 14.67 -2.34 5.68
C SER A 7 16.00 -2.29 4.95
N LYS A 8 16.25 -3.29 4.09
CA LYS A 8 17.42 -3.33 3.22
C LYS A 8 17.45 -2.13 2.27
N THR A 9 18.51 -1.33 2.34
CA THR A 9 18.77 -0.19 1.46
C THR A 9 19.52 -0.63 0.20
N TYR A 10 19.20 0.01 -0.92
CA TYR A 10 19.86 -0.20 -2.22
C TYR A 10 20.34 1.14 -2.77
N SER A 11 21.41 1.13 -3.55
CA SER A 11 21.98 2.33 -4.17
C SER A 11 22.07 2.16 -5.68
N PHE A 12 21.67 3.20 -6.41
CA PHE A 12 21.61 3.21 -7.87
C PHE A 12 22.22 4.51 -8.41
N LYS A 13 22.67 4.49 -9.66
CA LYS A 13 23.28 5.66 -10.31
C LYS A 13 22.25 6.72 -10.67
N THR A 14 21.07 6.28 -11.11
CA THR A 14 19.97 7.17 -11.48
C THR A 14 18.64 6.71 -10.87
N PRO A 15 17.66 7.62 -10.72
CA PRO A 15 16.31 7.24 -10.32
C PRO A 15 15.65 6.26 -11.29
N ASN A 16 15.98 6.35 -12.59
CA ASN A 16 15.42 5.43 -13.59
C ASN A 16 15.95 4.00 -13.39
N ASP A 17 17.26 3.84 -13.13
CA ASP A 17 17.83 2.52 -12.83
C ASP A 17 17.18 1.89 -11.58
N ALA A 18 16.88 2.72 -10.57
CA ALA A 18 16.15 2.27 -9.39
C ALA A 18 14.72 1.83 -9.74
N ALA A 19 14.00 2.61 -10.56
CA ALA A 19 12.64 2.27 -10.99
C ALA A 19 12.60 0.95 -11.76
N GLU A 20 13.50 0.78 -12.74
CA GLU A 20 13.64 -0.46 -13.51
C GLU A 20 14.03 -1.64 -12.61
N HIS A 21 14.90 -1.43 -11.62
CA HIS A 21 15.24 -2.49 -10.67
C HIS A 21 14.01 -2.94 -9.87
N PHE A 22 13.23 -2.02 -9.31
CA PHE A 22 12.02 -2.35 -8.53
C PHE A 22 10.97 -3.06 -9.39
N LEU A 23 10.80 -2.63 -10.64
CA LEU A 23 9.92 -3.29 -11.60
C LEU A 23 10.39 -4.72 -11.88
N ASN A 24 11.68 -4.90 -12.22
CA ASN A 24 12.28 -6.21 -12.50
C ASN A 24 12.26 -7.16 -11.30
N GLN A 25 12.34 -6.65 -10.08
CA GLN A 25 12.19 -7.44 -8.85
C GLN A 25 10.74 -7.82 -8.56
N GLY A 26 9.76 -7.28 -9.27
CA GLY A 26 8.33 -7.49 -9.02
C GLY A 26 7.84 -6.80 -7.75
N TRP A 27 8.44 -5.66 -7.37
CA TRP A 27 8.03 -4.87 -6.19
C TRP A 27 7.04 -3.75 -6.52
N THR A 28 6.66 -3.64 -7.79
CA THR A 28 5.66 -2.68 -8.27
C THR A 28 4.46 -3.42 -8.86
N ASP A 29 3.41 -2.66 -9.09
CA ASP A 29 2.19 -3.06 -9.80
C ASP A 29 2.30 -2.86 -11.32
N GLY A 30 3.52 -2.75 -11.86
CA GLY A 30 3.75 -2.43 -13.28
C GLY A 30 3.70 -0.94 -13.61
N LEU A 31 3.29 -0.09 -12.67
CA LEU A 31 3.31 1.37 -12.82
C LEU A 31 4.60 1.97 -12.20
N PRO A 32 5.04 3.16 -12.64
CA PRO A 32 6.12 3.90 -12.00
C PRO A 32 5.84 4.17 -10.52
N ILE A 33 6.89 4.21 -9.70
CA ILE A 33 6.80 4.46 -8.25
C ILE A 33 7.56 5.73 -7.87
N ASN A 34 7.19 6.31 -6.74
CA ASN A 34 8.07 7.24 -6.04
C ASN A 34 9.14 6.46 -5.26
N MET A 35 10.39 6.94 -5.27
CA MET A 35 11.48 6.26 -4.60
C MET A 35 11.33 6.34 -3.07
N PRO A 36 11.25 5.21 -2.36
CA PRO A 36 11.10 5.18 -0.90
C PRO A 36 12.46 5.37 -0.21
N THR A 37 13.02 6.57 -0.30
CA THR A 37 14.24 6.93 0.45
C THR A 37 13.96 6.97 1.95
N GLU A 38 15.00 6.76 2.77
CA GLU A 38 14.91 6.83 4.24
C GLU A 38 14.29 8.17 4.69
N TYR A 39 14.69 9.29 4.07
CA TYR A 39 14.14 10.61 4.35
C TYR A 39 12.63 10.69 4.05
N THR A 40 12.18 10.18 2.90
CA THR A 40 10.76 10.21 2.54
C THR A 40 9.93 9.27 3.41
N VAL A 41 10.45 8.11 3.78
CA VAL A 41 9.79 7.16 4.68
C VAL A 41 9.70 7.73 6.10
N GLY A 42 10.76 8.39 6.57
CA GLY A 42 10.79 9.05 7.88
C GLY A 42 9.67 10.06 8.07
N LYS A 43 9.30 10.83 7.04
CA LYS A 43 8.16 11.77 7.10
C LYS A 43 6.82 11.09 7.37
N PHE A 44 6.63 9.88 6.85
CA PHE A 44 5.40 9.10 7.04
C PHE A 44 5.39 8.52 8.46
N LEU A 45 6.53 8.01 8.92
CA LEU A 45 6.69 7.51 10.29
C LEU A 45 6.44 8.60 11.32
N ASP A 46 6.99 9.80 11.13
CA ASP A 46 6.80 10.94 12.04
C ASP A 46 5.30 11.30 12.23
N LEU A 47 4.46 11.19 11.19
CA LEU A 47 3.01 11.44 11.28
C LEU A 47 2.19 10.26 11.79
N SER A 48 2.77 9.06 11.83
CA SER A 48 2.08 7.87 12.34
C SER A 48 1.97 7.84 13.86
N GLY A 49 2.85 8.57 14.56
CA GLY A 49 2.98 8.49 16.02
C GLY A 49 3.50 7.15 16.54
N ARG A 50 3.92 6.24 15.65
CA ARG A 50 4.40 4.89 15.95
C ARG A 50 5.87 4.71 15.55
N MET A 51 6.53 3.72 16.15
CA MET A 51 7.89 3.39 15.77
C MET A 51 7.88 2.53 14.50
N GLY A 52 8.89 2.70 13.64
CA GLY A 52 8.96 1.97 12.37
C GLY A 52 8.95 0.45 12.53
N GLN A 53 9.55 -0.06 13.60
CA GLN A 53 9.62 -1.48 13.94
C GLN A 53 8.36 -2.06 14.58
N ASP A 54 7.35 -1.22 14.91
CA ASP A 54 6.13 -1.72 15.52
C ASP A 54 5.44 -2.69 14.55
N ILE A 55 5.06 -3.86 15.06
CA ILE A 55 4.38 -4.89 14.29
C ILE A 55 2.89 -4.54 14.21
N ILE A 56 2.36 -4.54 13.00
CA ILE A 56 0.94 -4.32 12.68
C ILE A 56 0.21 -5.66 12.59
N GLY A 57 0.89 -6.68 12.07
CA GLY A 57 0.33 -8.02 11.93
C GLY A 57 1.37 -9.00 11.42
N ILE A 58 0.93 -10.25 11.26
CA ILE A 58 1.76 -11.33 10.75
C ILE A 58 1.01 -11.97 9.59
N GLU A 59 1.67 -12.09 8.44
CA GLU A 59 1.14 -12.89 7.34
C GLU A 59 1.28 -14.38 7.69
N PRO A 60 0.18 -15.10 7.95
CA PRO A 60 0.24 -16.42 8.58
C PRO A 60 0.89 -17.48 7.71
N VAL A 61 0.81 -17.37 6.38
CA VAL A 61 1.29 -18.44 5.48
C VAL A 61 2.81 -18.50 5.40
N LYS A 62 3.47 -17.33 5.47
CA LYS A 62 4.94 -17.24 5.41
C LYS A 62 5.57 -16.83 6.74
N ASN A 63 4.75 -16.66 7.77
CA ASN A 63 5.13 -16.14 9.09
C ASN A 63 5.99 -14.85 8.98
N ARG A 64 5.51 -13.90 8.17
CA ARG A 64 6.22 -12.63 7.93
C ARG A 64 5.63 -11.54 8.80
N GLU A 65 6.46 -10.92 9.61
CA GLU A 65 6.08 -9.73 10.36
C GLU A 65 5.89 -8.53 9.43
N ILE A 66 4.78 -7.84 9.62
CA ILE A 66 4.43 -6.61 8.91
C ILE A 66 4.67 -5.46 9.87
N THR A 67 5.69 -4.66 9.61
CA THR A 67 6.05 -3.50 10.43
C THR A 67 5.48 -2.20 9.87
N VAL A 68 5.30 -1.16 10.69
CA VAL A 68 4.90 0.19 10.25
C VAL A 68 5.82 0.75 9.14
N GLU A 69 7.13 0.51 9.23
CA GLU A 69 8.10 0.93 8.21
C GLU A 69 7.80 0.34 6.83
N LYS A 70 7.41 -0.94 6.76
CA LYS A 70 7.04 -1.59 5.50
C LYS A 70 5.78 -0.98 4.90
N VAL A 71 4.81 -0.62 5.72
CA VAL A 71 3.60 0.05 5.24
C VAL A 71 3.94 1.45 4.73
N ALA A 72 4.81 2.19 5.44
CA ALA A 72 5.29 3.51 5.02
C ALA A 72 6.03 3.46 3.67
N ILE A 73 6.91 2.48 3.46
CA ILE A 73 7.61 2.27 2.19
C ILE A 73 6.60 2.11 1.03
N ASN A 74 5.58 1.26 1.20
CA ASN A 74 4.56 1.03 0.17
C ASN A 74 3.69 2.27 -0.08
N ALA A 75 3.36 3.03 0.97
CA ALA A 75 2.63 4.28 0.84
C ALA A 75 3.44 5.35 0.07
N VAL A 76 4.74 5.47 0.36
CA VAL A 76 5.64 6.35 -0.41
C VAL A 76 5.67 5.91 -1.86
N MET A 77 5.91 4.62 -2.13
CA MET A 77 5.98 4.07 -3.49
C MET A 77 4.72 4.35 -4.32
N ALA A 78 3.55 4.24 -3.70
CA ALA A 78 2.26 4.52 -4.33
C ALA A 78 2.06 6.01 -4.67
N GLY A 79 2.84 6.90 -4.07
CA GLY A 79 2.73 8.34 -4.25
C GLY A 79 1.79 9.03 -3.27
N CYS A 80 1.48 8.39 -2.14
CA CYS A 80 0.73 9.03 -1.05
C CYS A 80 1.44 10.31 -0.59
N LYS A 81 0.68 11.21 0.02
CA LYS A 81 1.27 12.24 0.88
C LYS A 81 1.37 11.70 2.32
N PRO A 82 2.28 12.23 3.14
CA PRO A 82 2.40 11.83 4.54
C PRO A 82 1.06 11.90 5.30
N GLU A 83 0.23 12.91 5.03
CA GLU A 83 -1.07 13.12 5.69
C GLU A 83 -2.08 11.98 5.40
N TYR A 84 -1.86 11.18 4.35
CA TYR A 84 -2.71 10.04 4.00
C TYR A 84 -2.31 8.78 4.77
N PHE A 85 -1.11 8.77 5.36
CA PHE A 85 -0.53 7.58 5.95
C PHE A 85 -1.36 6.97 7.10
N PRO A 86 -1.98 7.75 8.00
CA PRO A 86 -2.85 7.18 9.03
C PRO A 86 -3.98 6.30 8.44
N VAL A 87 -4.58 6.72 7.33
CA VAL A 87 -5.62 5.94 6.64
C VAL A 87 -5.06 4.63 6.07
N VAL A 88 -3.88 4.69 5.44
CA VAL A 88 -3.21 3.49 4.92
C VAL A 88 -2.87 2.52 6.04
N LEU A 89 -2.40 3.03 7.18
CA LEU A 89 -2.03 2.23 8.34
C LEU A 89 -3.25 1.50 8.92
N THR A 90 -4.33 2.22 9.18
CA THR A 90 -5.59 1.63 9.66
C THR A 90 -6.19 0.64 8.66
N ALA A 91 -6.11 0.93 7.35
CA ALA A 91 -6.55 -0.01 6.35
C ALA A 91 -5.71 -1.30 6.37
N VAL A 92 -4.39 -1.21 6.52
CA VAL A 92 -3.54 -2.41 6.66
C VAL A 92 -3.84 -3.20 7.93
N GLU A 93 -4.08 -2.52 9.07
CA GLU A 93 -4.55 -3.16 10.31
C GLU A 93 -5.82 -3.99 10.04
N ALA A 94 -6.82 -3.41 9.37
CA ALA A 94 -8.02 -4.14 9.00
C ALA A 94 -7.78 -5.31 8.01
N LEU A 95 -6.79 -5.20 7.11
CA LEU A 95 -6.47 -6.27 6.16
C LEU A 95 -5.80 -7.48 6.81
N VAL A 96 -5.08 -7.29 7.92
CA VAL A 96 -4.37 -8.37 8.63
C VAL A 96 -5.24 -9.05 9.70
N GLU A 97 -6.43 -8.52 9.98
CA GLU A 97 -7.39 -9.19 10.85
C GLU A 97 -7.84 -10.54 10.24
N PRO A 98 -7.92 -11.61 11.04
CA PRO A 98 -8.28 -12.95 10.55
C PRO A 98 -9.60 -13.00 9.78
N GLU A 99 -10.58 -12.20 10.17
CA GLU A 99 -11.92 -12.12 9.59
C GLU A 99 -11.89 -11.65 8.13
N PHE A 100 -10.92 -10.81 7.76
CA PHE A 100 -10.78 -10.36 6.37
C PHE A 100 -10.27 -11.47 5.44
N ASN A 101 -9.56 -12.47 5.99
CA ASN A 101 -9.01 -13.60 5.26
C ASN A 101 -8.19 -13.19 4.01
N LEU A 102 -7.16 -12.37 4.23
CA LEU A 102 -6.29 -11.85 3.16
C LEU A 102 -5.68 -12.96 2.30
N HIS A 103 -5.35 -14.11 2.89
CA HIS A 103 -4.83 -15.26 2.15
C HIS A 103 -5.83 -15.75 1.09
N GLY A 104 -7.10 -15.93 1.47
CA GLY A 104 -8.15 -16.37 0.54
C GLY A 104 -8.37 -15.40 -0.61
N ILE A 105 -8.23 -14.10 -0.37
CA ILE A 105 -8.35 -13.06 -1.41
C ILE A 105 -7.17 -13.10 -2.39
N THR A 106 -5.96 -13.33 -1.88
CA THR A 106 -4.73 -13.18 -2.69
C THR A 106 -4.26 -14.46 -3.38
N ALA A 107 -4.65 -15.65 -2.89
CA ALA A 107 -4.29 -16.95 -3.47
C ALA A 107 -5.43 -17.60 -4.28
N SER A 108 -6.52 -16.88 -4.53
CA SER A 108 -7.69 -17.36 -5.29
C SER A 108 -7.55 -17.10 -6.80
N THR A 109 -8.25 -17.91 -7.60
CA THR A 109 -8.34 -17.77 -9.06
C THR A 109 -9.32 -16.69 -9.52
N MET A 110 -10.14 -16.12 -8.61
CA MET A 110 -11.19 -15.15 -8.96
C MET A 110 -10.67 -13.72 -9.19
N GLY A 111 -9.44 -13.40 -8.75
CA GLY A 111 -8.80 -12.11 -9.03
C GLY A 111 -9.42 -10.90 -8.34
N ALA A 112 -9.91 -11.05 -7.11
CA ALA A 112 -10.55 -10.00 -6.34
C ALA A 112 -9.65 -8.76 -6.15
N GLY A 113 -10.26 -7.57 -6.25
CA GLY A 113 -9.68 -6.32 -5.78
C GLY A 113 -10.08 -6.06 -4.33
N ILE A 114 -9.27 -5.29 -3.61
CA ILE A 114 -9.57 -4.87 -2.23
C ILE A 114 -10.15 -3.46 -2.31
N LEU A 115 -11.45 -3.33 -2.01
CA LEU A 115 -12.11 -2.03 -1.86
C LEU A 115 -11.93 -1.53 -0.43
N SER A 116 -11.38 -0.33 -0.28
CA SER A 116 -11.36 0.38 1.00
C SER A 116 -12.38 1.52 1.01
N VAL A 117 -13.31 1.46 1.96
CA VAL A 117 -14.27 2.53 2.23
C VAL A 117 -13.83 3.22 3.52
N VAL A 118 -13.45 4.50 3.42
CA VAL A 118 -12.95 5.28 4.54
C VAL A 118 -14.06 6.20 5.02
N SER A 119 -14.30 6.25 6.33
CA SER A 119 -15.29 7.13 6.95
C SER A 119 -14.65 7.96 8.05
N GLY A 120 -15.27 9.09 8.40
CA GLY A 120 -14.81 10.01 9.44
C GLY A 120 -14.18 11.31 8.95
N PRO A 121 -13.84 12.25 9.87
CA PRO A 121 -13.48 13.63 9.53
C PRO A 121 -12.25 13.76 8.63
N ILE A 122 -11.29 12.83 8.73
CA ILE A 122 -10.06 12.82 7.96
C ILE A 122 -10.31 12.79 6.44
N THR A 123 -11.45 12.25 5.98
CA THR A 123 -11.77 12.15 4.55
C THR A 123 -11.86 13.53 3.91
N LYS A 124 -12.39 14.52 4.64
CA LYS A 124 -12.49 15.93 4.20
C LYS A 124 -11.12 16.59 4.21
N ASP A 125 -10.33 16.35 5.26
CA ASP A 125 -8.99 16.94 5.43
C ASP A 125 -8.01 16.51 4.31
N ILE A 126 -8.10 15.26 3.86
CA ILE A 126 -7.21 14.72 2.83
C ILE A 126 -7.79 14.83 1.40
N GLY A 127 -9.03 15.30 1.27
CA GLY A 127 -9.74 15.43 0.00
C GLY A 127 -10.06 14.09 -0.65
N LEU A 128 -10.50 13.11 0.15
CA LEU A 128 -10.96 11.82 -0.35
C LEU A 128 -12.32 11.99 -1.05
N ASN A 129 -12.49 11.36 -2.22
CA ASN A 129 -13.71 11.48 -3.02
C ASN A 129 -14.69 10.34 -2.75
N GLY A 130 -15.97 10.68 -2.57
CA GLY A 130 -17.11 9.77 -2.52
C GLY A 130 -18.18 10.07 -3.58
N GLY A 131 -18.01 11.14 -4.36
CA GLY A 131 -19.05 11.68 -5.23
C GLY A 131 -18.88 11.35 -6.71
N ILE A 132 -18.85 12.38 -7.55
CA ILE A 132 -18.79 12.21 -9.02
C ILE A 132 -17.52 11.47 -9.41
N SER A 133 -17.65 10.50 -10.33
CA SER A 133 -16.52 9.69 -10.81
C SER A 133 -15.78 8.98 -9.67
N VAL A 134 -16.52 8.45 -8.67
CA VAL A 134 -15.96 7.87 -7.43
C VAL A 134 -14.91 6.77 -7.66
N PHE A 135 -15.07 5.96 -8.70
CA PHE A 135 -14.11 4.93 -9.11
C PHE A 135 -13.20 5.35 -10.27
N GLY A 136 -13.29 6.62 -10.69
CA GLY A 136 -12.51 7.19 -11.77
C GLY A 136 -11.25 7.93 -11.29
N PRO A 137 -10.41 8.38 -12.23
CA PRO A 137 -9.21 9.14 -11.93
C PRO A 137 -9.52 10.57 -11.46
N GLY A 138 -8.50 11.27 -10.96
CA GLY A 138 -8.57 12.71 -10.63
C GLY A 138 -8.41 13.04 -9.15
N HIS A 139 -8.49 12.05 -8.26
CA HIS A 139 -8.37 12.23 -6.82
C HIS A 139 -7.14 11.50 -6.28
N ARG A 140 -6.07 12.25 -5.97
CA ARG A 140 -4.79 11.68 -5.54
C ARG A 140 -4.93 10.82 -4.29
N ALA A 141 -5.73 11.25 -3.30
CA ALA A 141 -5.94 10.48 -2.07
C ALA A 141 -6.50 9.08 -2.39
N ASN A 142 -7.62 8.99 -3.11
CA ASN A 142 -8.22 7.72 -3.54
C ASN A 142 -7.22 6.85 -4.32
N ALA A 143 -6.59 7.43 -5.34
CA ALA A 143 -5.69 6.71 -6.25
C ALA A 143 -4.44 6.17 -5.55
N THR A 144 -3.88 6.93 -4.61
CA THR A 144 -2.63 6.56 -3.96
C THR A 144 -2.85 5.68 -2.72
N ILE A 145 -3.93 5.88 -1.95
CA ILE A 145 -4.29 5.00 -0.83
C ILE A 145 -4.63 3.61 -1.35
N GLY A 146 -5.52 3.50 -2.35
CA GLY A 146 -5.87 2.20 -2.93
C GLY A 146 -4.65 1.49 -3.52
N ARG A 147 -3.78 2.23 -4.22
CA ARG A 147 -2.52 1.69 -4.75
C ARG A 147 -1.52 1.28 -3.66
N ALA A 148 -1.44 2.03 -2.55
CA ALA A 148 -0.58 1.68 -1.42
C ALA A 148 -0.95 0.31 -0.84
N LEU A 149 -2.25 0.00 -0.75
CA LEU A 149 -2.73 -1.31 -0.31
C LEU A 149 -2.37 -2.41 -1.31
N ARG A 150 -2.41 -2.14 -2.63
CA ARG A 150 -1.94 -3.12 -3.61
C ARG A 150 -0.44 -3.39 -3.47
N LEU A 151 0.38 -2.34 -3.36
CA LEU A 151 1.82 -2.49 -3.19
C LEU A 151 2.15 -3.21 -1.87
N PHE A 152 1.43 -2.92 -0.80
CA PHE A 152 1.51 -3.66 0.46
C PHE A 152 1.26 -5.16 0.24
N VAL A 153 0.18 -5.54 -0.44
CA VAL A 153 -0.09 -6.95 -0.78
C VAL A 153 1.05 -7.57 -1.59
N ILE A 154 1.59 -6.85 -2.57
CA ILE A 154 2.72 -7.35 -3.37
C ILE A 154 3.96 -7.59 -2.50
N ASN A 155 4.33 -6.61 -1.68
CA ASN A 155 5.65 -6.56 -1.03
C ASN A 155 5.69 -7.25 0.33
N CYS A 156 4.59 -7.25 1.08
CA CYS A 156 4.53 -7.84 2.42
C CYS A 156 4.12 -9.32 2.38
N THR A 157 3.13 -9.70 1.57
CA THR A 157 2.70 -11.11 1.47
C THR A 157 3.43 -11.86 0.34
N GLY A 158 3.93 -11.13 -0.66
CA GLY A 158 4.50 -11.71 -1.88
C GLY A 158 3.44 -12.08 -2.91
N SER A 159 2.21 -11.55 -2.80
CA SER A 159 1.08 -11.90 -3.67
C SER A 159 1.13 -11.23 -5.05
N ARG A 160 2.19 -11.54 -5.79
CA ARG A 160 2.46 -11.08 -7.16
C ARG A 160 1.69 -11.89 -8.18
N SER A 161 1.21 -11.22 -9.22
CA SER A 161 0.48 -11.85 -10.33
C SER A 161 1.39 -12.84 -11.07
N GLY A 162 0.88 -14.05 -11.32
CA GLY A 162 1.64 -15.15 -11.92
C GLY A 162 2.42 -16.00 -10.90
N GLU A 163 2.68 -15.49 -9.69
CA GLU A 163 3.27 -16.25 -8.59
C GLU A 163 2.17 -16.80 -7.66
N ILE A 164 1.87 -16.13 -6.55
CA ILE A 164 0.80 -16.51 -5.61
C ILE A 164 -0.56 -16.08 -6.15
N ASP A 165 -0.64 -14.91 -6.76
CA ASP A 165 -1.88 -14.41 -7.35
C ASP A 165 -2.10 -15.11 -8.70
N LYS A 166 -2.95 -16.14 -8.65
CA LYS A 166 -3.31 -17.04 -9.76
C LYS A 166 -4.66 -16.71 -10.40
N ALA A 167 -5.06 -15.44 -10.34
CA ALA A 167 -6.28 -14.97 -10.97
C ALA A 167 -6.35 -15.39 -12.45
N THR A 168 -7.42 -16.08 -12.86
CA THR A 168 -7.66 -16.42 -14.26
C THR A 168 -8.15 -15.21 -15.05
N LEU A 169 -8.93 -14.34 -14.39
CA LEU A 169 -9.31 -13.01 -14.83
C LEU A 169 -8.95 -12.01 -13.73
N GLY A 170 -8.27 -10.92 -14.08
CA GLY A 170 -7.95 -9.86 -13.13
C GLY A 170 -9.08 -8.84 -12.97
N HIS A 171 -9.18 -8.22 -11.80
CA HIS A 171 -10.04 -7.05 -11.57
C HIS A 171 -9.24 -5.74 -11.68
N ALA A 172 -9.73 -4.75 -12.44
CA ALA A 172 -9.02 -3.48 -12.63
C ALA A 172 -8.78 -2.71 -11.31
N GLY A 173 -9.69 -2.85 -10.34
CA GLY A 173 -9.54 -2.29 -8.99
C GLY A 173 -8.34 -2.84 -8.20
N LYS A 174 -7.63 -3.87 -8.70
CA LYS A 174 -6.36 -4.29 -8.09
C LYS A 174 -5.28 -3.22 -8.20
N TYR A 175 -5.34 -2.30 -9.17
CA TYR A 175 -4.39 -1.18 -9.24
C TYR A 175 -4.65 -0.15 -8.15
N THR A 176 -5.93 0.19 -7.93
CA THR A 176 -6.37 1.08 -6.86
C THR A 176 -7.88 0.99 -6.69
N TRP A 177 -8.36 0.96 -5.44
CA TRP A 177 -9.79 0.94 -5.13
C TRP A 177 -10.07 1.47 -3.72
N CYS A 178 -10.18 2.79 -3.59
CA CYS A 178 -10.44 3.45 -2.30
C CYS A 178 -11.39 4.64 -2.49
N ILE A 179 -12.36 4.78 -1.58
CA ILE A 179 -13.42 5.80 -1.62
C ILE A 179 -13.78 6.27 -0.20
N THR A 180 -14.48 7.40 -0.11
CA THR A 180 -15.27 7.74 1.10
C THR A 180 -16.75 7.57 0.82
N GLU A 181 -17.56 7.48 1.87
CA GLU A 181 -19.01 7.63 1.77
C GLU A 181 -19.37 9.00 1.18
N ASN A 182 -20.48 9.05 0.43
CA ASN A 182 -21.02 10.28 -0.14
C ASN A 182 -21.98 10.92 0.88
N GLU A 183 -21.42 11.68 1.82
CA GLU A 183 -22.18 12.49 2.79
C GLU A 183 -22.70 13.80 2.18
#